data_AF-A0A076HYR0-F1
#
_entry.id   AF-A0A076HYR0-F1
#
_cell.length_a   1.000
_cell.length_b   1.000
_cell.length_c   1.000
_cell.angle_alpha   90.00
_cell.angle_beta   90.00
_cell.angle_gamma   90.00
#
_symmetry.space_group_name_H-M   'P 1'
#
loop_
_entity.id
_entity.type
_entity.pdbx_description
1 polymer ?
#
loop_
_entity_poly.entity_id
_entity_poly.type
_entity_poly.pdbx_seq_one_letter_code
_entity_poly.pdbx_strand_id
1 'polypeptide(L)'
;MEQKEKKPGVLQQVLQKLGRRHSVIADTLTRLQDRGIKLSQSRLYQIIADDGARKEVADTFLEVAEEEFARRRQVQERARQLIDEA
;
A
#
# COMPACT_ATOMS: atom_id res chain seq x y z
N MET A 1 2.14 32.57 -10.39
CA MET A 1 1.26 31.37 -10.44
C MET A 1 1.42 30.66 -9.11
N GLU A 2 0.42 30.72 -8.25
CA GLU A 2 0.45 30.01 -6.97
C GLU A 2 0.40 28.50 -7.27
N GLN A 3 1.53 27.82 -7.11
CA GLN A 3 1.56 26.36 -7.09
C GLN A 3 0.82 25.94 -5.83
N LYS A 4 -0.50 25.71 -5.93
CA LYS A 4 -1.24 25.00 -4.90
C LYS A 4 -0.54 23.67 -4.72
N GLU A 5 0.20 23.51 -3.63
CA GLU A 5 0.76 22.23 -3.20
C GLU A 5 -0.42 21.25 -3.12
N LYS A 6 -0.63 20.46 -4.17
CA LYS A 6 -1.64 19.41 -4.18
C LYS A 6 -1.21 18.44 -3.10
N LYS A 7 -1.93 18.46 -1.98
CA LYS A 7 -1.76 17.46 -0.94
C LYS A 7 -1.89 16.08 -1.60
N PRO A 8 -0.96 15.15 -1.32
CA PRO A 8 -1.02 13.82 -1.90
C PRO A 8 -2.38 13.17 -1.62
N GLY A 9 -2.93 12.46 -2.60
CA GLY A 9 -4.18 11.71 -2.46
C GLY A 9 -4.10 10.69 -1.30
N VAL A 10 -5.25 10.23 -0.81
CA VAL A 10 -5.29 9.37 0.39
C VAL A 10 -4.48 8.08 0.17
N LEU A 11 -4.61 7.45 -0.99
CA LEU A 11 -3.84 6.23 -1.33
C LEU A 11 -2.33 6.50 -1.40
N GLN A 12 -1.94 7.67 -1.91
CA GLN A 12 -0.54 8.07 -1.95
C GLN A 12 0.03 8.28 -0.55
N GLN A 13 -0.75 8.81 0.39
CA GLN A 13 -0.34 8.92 1.79
C GLN A 13 -0.16 7.55 2.44
N VAL A 14 -1.03 6.58 2.15
CA VAL A 14 -0.89 5.19 2.61
C VAL A 14 0.42 4.59 2.09
N LEU A 15 0.68 4.74 0.80
CA LEU A 15 1.93 4.27 0.18
C LEU A 15 3.16 4.92 0.82
N GLN A 16 3.12 6.22 1.10
CA GLN A 16 4.21 6.92 1.79
C GLN A 16 4.44 6.36 3.20
N LYS A 17 3.39 6.03 3.96
CA LYS A 17 3.51 5.42 5.29
C LYS A 17 4.12 4.02 5.26
N LEU A 18 3.88 3.25 4.20
CA LEU A 18 4.49 1.92 4.03
C LEU A 18 6.01 2.02 3.80
N GLY A 19 6.51 3.15 3.30
CA GLY A 19 7.92 3.44 3.06
C GLY A 19 8.42 2.88 1.72
N ARG A 20 9.75 2.79 1.53
CA ARG A 20 10.34 2.31 0.26
C ARG A 20 10.55 0.80 0.19
N ARG A 21 10.56 0.12 1.34
CA ARG A 21 10.84 -1.33 1.46
C ARG A 21 9.56 -2.06 1.85
N HIS A 22 8.64 -2.20 0.90
CA HIS A 22 7.42 -2.99 1.08
C HIS A 22 7.15 -3.83 -0.18
N SER A 23 6.48 -4.97 -0.03
CA SER A 23 6.01 -5.79 -1.16
C SER A 23 4.64 -5.36 -1.68
N VAL A 24 3.94 -4.43 -1.00
CA VAL A 24 2.54 -4.05 -1.25
C VAL A 24 2.21 -3.80 -2.72
N ILE A 25 3.07 -3.12 -3.49
CA ILE A 25 2.82 -2.87 -4.91
C ILE A 25 2.87 -4.16 -5.73
N ALA A 26 3.86 -5.02 -5.50
CA ALA A 26 3.98 -6.30 -6.18
C ALA A 26 2.82 -7.25 -5.80
N ASP A 27 2.47 -7.28 -4.51
CA ASP A 27 1.38 -8.10 -3.97
C ASP A 27 0.01 -7.62 -4.51
N THR A 28 -0.18 -6.31 -4.62
CA THR A 28 -1.39 -5.71 -5.25
C THR A 28 -1.51 -6.13 -6.71
N LEU A 29 -0.42 -6.03 -7.49
CA LEU A 29 -0.42 -6.46 -8.90
C LEU A 29 -0.73 -7.95 -9.03
N THR A 30 -0.18 -8.78 -8.13
CA THR A 30 -0.44 -10.23 -8.10
C THR A 30 -1.91 -10.52 -7.85
N ARG A 31 -2.51 -9.91 -6.80
CA ARG A 31 -3.95 -10.09 -6.51
C ARG A 31 -4.86 -9.60 -7.62
N LEU A 32 -4.52 -8.46 -8.24
CA LEU A 32 -5.28 -7.94 -9.37
C LEU A 32 -5.21 -8.91 -10.55
N GLN A 33 -4.04 -9.46 -10.83
CA GLN A 33 -3.87 -10.46 -11.88
C GLN A 33 -4.69 -11.73 -11.60
N ASP A 34 -4.72 -12.20 -10.36
CA ASP A 34 -5.55 -13.35 -9.94
C ASP A 34 -7.06 -13.08 -10.09
N ARG A 35 -7.48 -11.82 -9.92
CA ARG A 35 -8.85 -11.34 -10.19
C ARG A 35 -9.12 -11.04 -11.67
N GLY A 36 -8.16 -11.32 -12.57
CA GLY A 36 -8.29 -11.11 -14.01
C GLY A 36 -7.97 -9.68 -14.50
N ILE A 37 -7.49 -8.81 -13.62
CA ILE A 37 -7.14 -7.42 -13.92
C ILE A 37 -5.64 -7.31 -14.17
N LYS A 38 -5.26 -7.10 -15.43
CA LYS A 38 -3.87 -6.87 -15.81
C LYS A 38 -3.53 -5.38 -15.74
N LEU A 39 -2.58 -5.04 -14.88
CA LEU A 39 -2.07 -3.68 -14.68
C LEU A 39 -0.54 -3.69 -14.68
N SER A 40 0.06 -2.65 -15.25
CA SER A 40 1.51 -2.44 -15.10
C SER A 40 1.79 -1.73 -13.77
N GLN A 41 3.00 -1.90 -13.25
CA GLN A 41 3.44 -1.22 -12.03
C GLN A 41 3.35 0.31 -12.16
N SER A 42 3.79 0.89 -13.28
CA SER A 42 3.69 2.34 -13.50
C SER A 42 2.24 2.82 -13.51
N ARG A 43 1.31 2.02 -14.07
CA ARG A 43 -0.11 2.37 -14.08
C ARG A 43 -0.72 2.30 -12.68
N LEU A 44 -0.32 1.33 -11.86
CA LEU A 44 -0.74 1.26 -10.46
C LEU A 44 -0.27 2.49 -9.67
N TYR A 45 0.98 2.94 -9.84
CA TYR A 45 1.44 4.17 -9.19
C TYR A 45 0.66 5.42 -9.62
N GLN A 46 0.33 5.54 -10.91
CA GLN A 46 -0.52 6.64 -11.39
C GLN A 46 -1.90 6.61 -10.73
N ILE A 47 -2.51 5.42 -10.63
CA ILE A 47 -3.81 5.24 -9.98
C ILE A 47 -3.77 5.67 -8.50
N ILE A 48 -2.71 5.27 -7.79
CA ILE A 48 -2.50 5.64 -6.38
C ILE A 48 -2.28 7.15 -6.21
N ALA A 49 -1.63 7.80 -7.19
CA ALA A 49 -1.32 9.23 -7.13
C ALA A 49 -2.51 10.15 -7.48
N ASP A 50 -3.34 9.75 -8.45
CA ASP A 50 -4.38 10.62 -9.00
C ASP A 50 -5.77 10.48 -8.35
N ASP A 51 -5.94 9.60 -7.35
CA ASP A 51 -7.20 9.34 -6.62
C ASP A 51 -8.41 8.94 -7.52
N GLY A 52 -8.21 8.87 -8.84
CA GLY A 52 -9.18 8.48 -9.87
C GLY A 52 -9.23 6.97 -10.12
N ALA A 53 -8.99 6.18 -9.07
CA ALA A 53 -8.86 4.73 -9.18
C ALA A 53 -10.20 4.07 -9.58
N ARG A 54 -10.13 3.03 -10.42
CA ARG A 54 -11.21 2.03 -10.44
C ARG A 54 -11.31 1.47 -9.02
N LYS A 55 -12.51 1.52 -8.43
CA LYS A 55 -12.79 1.10 -7.04
C LYS A 55 -12.07 -0.20 -6.67
N GLU A 56 -12.15 -1.20 -7.54
CA GLU A 56 -11.52 -2.51 -7.32
C GLU A 56 -9.98 -2.48 -7.18
N VAL A 57 -9.29 -1.58 -7.89
CA VAL A 57 -7.84 -1.40 -7.77
C VAL A 57 -7.47 -0.73 -6.45
N ALA A 58 -8.23 0.29 -6.05
CA ALA A 58 -8.05 0.96 -4.77
C ALA A 58 -8.33 0.01 -3.59
N ASP A 59 -9.44 -0.73 -3.65
CA ASP A 59 -9.83 -1.71 -2.63
C ASP A 59 -8.73 -2.79 -2.50
N THR A 60 -8.27 -3.36 -3.62
CA THR A 60 -7.20 -4.37 -3.59
C THR A 60 -5.90 -3.82 -3.01
N PHE A 61 -5.53 -2.59 -3.34
CA PHE A 61 -4.34 -1.94 -2.77
C PHE A 61 -4.48 -1.75 -1.26
N LEU A 62 -5.63 -1.29 -0.79
CA LEU A 62 -5.90 -1.07 0.64
C LEU A 62 -5.90 -2.39 1.42
N GLU A 63 -6.53 -3.45 0.90
CA GLU A 63 -6.50 -4.80 1.50
C GLU A 63 -5.05 -5.26 1.74
N VAL A 64 -4.20 -5.14 0.72
CA VAL A 64 -2.79 -5.55 0.82
C VAL A 64 -2.01 -4.65 1.80
N ALA A 65 -2.28 -3.34 1.80
CA ALA A 65 -1.64 -2.40 2.71
C ALA A 65 -2.01 -2.70 4.18
N GLU A 66 -3.28 -3.02 4.46
CA GLU A 66 -3.76 -3.38 5.78
C GLU A 66 -3.09 -4.64 6.33
N GLU A 67 -2.94 -5.67 5.48
CA GLU A 67 -2.23 -6.90 5.82
C GLU A 67 -0.76 -6.65 6.16
N GLU A 68 -0.07 -5.83 5.38
CA GLU A 68 1.32 -5.46 5.65
C GLU A 68 1.45 -4.70 6.98
N PHE A 69 0.53 -3.77 7.27
CA PHE A 69 0.52 -3.09 8.57
C PHE A 69 0.24 -4.06 9.72
N ALA A 70 -0.68 -5.01 9.54
CA ALA A 70 -0.96 -6.04 10.53
C ALA A 70 0.26 -6.93 10.79
N ARG A 71 0.94 -7.38 9.73
CA ARG A 71 2.18 -8.16 9.82
C ARG A 71 3.26 -7.40 10.59
N ARG A 72 3.48 -6.12 10.29
CA ARG A 72 4.45 -5.28 11.02
C ARG A 72 4.13 -5.17 12.50
N ARG A 73 2.85 -4.98 12.86
CA ARG A 73 2.42 -4.94 14.26
C ARG A 73 2.72 -6.26 14.97
N GLN A 74 2.36 -7.38 14.37
CA GLN A 74 2.63 -8.72 14.93
C GLN A 74 4.13 -8.98 15.11
N VAL A 75 4.97 -8.59 14.15
CA VAL A 75 6.43 -8.74 14.26
C VAL A 75 6.97 -7.89 15.42
N GLN A 76 6.51 -6.64 15.57
CA GLN A 76 6.92 -5.78 16.68
C GLN A 76 6.47 -6.33 18.03
N GLU A 77 5.24 -6.84 18.12
CA GLU A 77 4.70 -7.45 19.33
C GLU A 77 5.50 -8.70 19.73
N ARG A 78 5.77 -9.59 18.77
CA ARG A 78 6.62 -10.77 18.99
C ARG A 78 8.04 -10.40 19.43
N ALA A 79 8.62 -9.36 18.84
CA ALA A 79 9.94 -8.88 19.23
C ALA A 79 9.96 -8.36 20.67
N ARG A 80 8.90 -7.68 21.12
CA ARG A 80 8.75 -7.23 22.51
C ARG A 80 8.65 -8.41 23.47
N GLN A 81 7.81 -9.39 23.15
CA GLN A 81 7.67 -10.61 23.97
C GLN A 81 9.02 -11.32 24.16
N LEU A 82 9.82 -11.47 23.09
CA LEU A 82 11.15 -12.08 23.17
C LEU A 82 12.17 -11.28 24.01
N ILE A 83 12.01 -9.97 24.12
CA ILE A 83 12.86 -9.13 24.99
C ILE A 83 12.45 -9.30 26.45
N ASP A 84 11.14 -9.34 26.73
CA ASP A 84 10.61 -9.45 28.08
C ASP A 84 10.80 -10.86 28.68
N GLU A 85 10.94 -11.89 27.83
CA GLU A 85 11.26 -13.27 28.22
C GLU A 85 12.76 -13.54 28.45
N ALA A 86 13.66 -12.59 28.11
CA ALA A 86 15.11 -12.70 28.23
C ALA A 86 15.67 -12.01 29.49
#